data_AF-A0A2K3MD81-F1
#
_entry.id   AF-A0A2K3MD81-F1
#
_cell.length_a   1.000
_cell.length_b   1.000
_cell.length_c   1.000
_cell.angle_alpha   90.00
_cell.angle_beta   90.00
_cell.angle_gamma   90.00
#
_symmetry.space_group_name_H-M   'P 1'
#
loop_
_entity.id
_entity.type
_entity.pdbx_description
1 polymer ?
#
loop_
_entity_poly.entity_id
_entity_poly.type
_entity_poly.pdbx_seq_one_letter_code
_entity_poly.pdbx_strand_id
1 'polypeptide(L)'
;MNIGGVIVLLYASKYHDVKTVVNLSGRYDLKAGIEQSLGKNYLERIRKEGFIDVKTRSGSFSYRVTEESLMEVLGTNLDQICSRIDKEC
;
A
#
# COMPACT_ATOMS: atom_id res chain seq x y z
N MET A 1 -8.21 2.94 -6.51
CA MET A 1 -9.20 2.89 -5.41
C MET A 1 -8.85 1.68 -4.56
N ASN A 2 -8.45 1.85 -3.29
CA ASN A 2 -8.06 0.74 -2.41
C ASN A 2 -9.34 0.05 -1.90
N ILE A 3 -9.70 -1.05 -2.56
CA ILE A 3 -10.98 -1.76 -2.36
C ILE A 3 -11.01 -2.47 -0.99
N GLY A 4 -9.83 -2.77 -0.41
CA GLY A 4 -9.74 -3.50 0.86
C GLY A 4 -10.32 -2.73 2.04
N GLY A 5 -10.06 -1.42 2.15
CA GLY A 5 -10.61 -0.59 3.22
C GLY A 5 -12.13 -0.50 3.19
N VAL A 6 -12.72 -0.38 1.99
CA VAL A 6 -14.18 -0.33 1.80
C VAL A 6 -14.83 -1.65 2.22
N ILE A 7 -14.21 -2.79 1.89
CA ILE A 7 -14.72 -4.11 2.27
C ILE A 7 -14.75 -4.28 3.79
N VAL A 8 -13.71 -3.83 4.51
CA VAL A 8 -13.68 -3.90 5.98
C VAL A 8 -14.81 -3.09 6.61
N LEU A 9 -15.06 -1.87 6.11
CA LEU A 9 -16.17 -1.04 6.60
C LEU A 9 -17.53 -1.69 6.34
N LEU A 10 -17.75 -2.21 5.12
CA LEU A 10 -18.99 -2.90 4.78
C LEU A 10 -19.21 -4.14 5.63
N TYR A 11 -18.16 -4.94 5.85
CA TYR A 11 -18.24 -6.14 6.68
C TYR A 11 -18.60 -5.78 8.12
N ALA A 12 -17.91 -4.81 8.71
CA ALA A 12 -18.21 -4.33 10.07
C ALA A 12 -19.63 -3.75 10.19
N SER A 13 -20.15 -3.09 9.15
CA SER A 13 -21.54 -2.58 9.15
C SER A 13 -22.62 -3.66 9.04
N LYS A 14 -22.28 -4.83 8.50
CA LYS A 14 -23.23 -5.91 8.25
C LYS A 14 -23.32 -6.87 9.43
N TYR A 15 -22.20 -7.19 10.06
CA TYR A 15 -22.10 -8.20 11.11
C TYR A 15 -21.81 -7.54 12.45
N HIS A 16 -22.87 -7.36 13.24
CA HIS A 16 -22.82 -6.65 14.52
C HIS A 16 -22.31 -7.52 15.69
N ASP A 17 -22.19 -8.83 15.46
CA ASP A 17 -21.65 -9.82 16.39
C ASP A 17 -20.13 -9.99 16.29
N VAL A 18 -19.49 -9.34 15.32
CA VAL A 18 -18.03 -9.34 15.16
C VAL A 18 -17.43 -8.15 15.89
N LYS A 19 -16.62 -8.43 16.92
CA LYS A 19 -16.02 -7.40 17.78
C LYS A 19 -14.99 -6.53 17.03
N THR A 20 -14.19 -7.13 16.16
CA THR A 20 -13.06 -6.45 15.49
C THR A 20 -12.89 -6.98 14.06
N VAL A 21 -12.67 -6.07 13.10
CA VAL A 21 -12.32 -6.40 11.71
C VAL A 21 -11.03 -5.65 11.34
N VAL A 22 -9.99 -6.38 10.96
CA VAL A 22 -8.68 -5.81 10.65
C VAL A 22 -8.36 -6.02 9.16
N ASN A 23 -7.96 -4.96 8.47
CA ASN A 23 -7.39 -5.07 7.12
C ASN A 23 -5.88 -5.37 7.24
N LEU A 24 -5.46 -6.58 6.91
CA LEU A 24 -4.04 -6.92 6.82
C LEU A 24 -3.53 -6.51 5.44
N SER A 25 -2.62 -5.55 5.40
CA SER A 25 -1.95 -5.18 4.16
C SER A 25 -1.18 -6.39 3.59
N GLY A 26 -1.14 -6.51 2.26
CA GLY A 26 -0.50 -7.66 1.61
C GLY A 26 1.00 -7.80 1.85
N ARG A 27 1.68 -6.78 2.40
CA ARG A 27 3.11 -6.83 2.76
C ARG A 27 3.36 -6.09 4.06
N TYR A 28 4.03 -6.78 4.98
CA TYR A 28 4.49 -6.21 6.25
C TYR A 28 5.68 -5.25 6.06
N ASP A 29 6.63 -5.61 5.19
CA ASP A 29 7.66 -4.69 4.73
C ASP A 29 7.20 -4.03 3.44
N LEU A 30 6.82 -2.75 3.53
CA LEU A 30 6.37 -1.98 2.37
C LEU A 30 7.49 -1.70 1.36
N LYS A 31 8.77 -1.79 1.78
CA LYS A 31 9.92 -1.63 0.89
C LYS A 31 10.17 -2.90 0.09
N ALA A 32 9.78 -4.06 0.63
CA ALA A 32 9.92 -5.33 -0.06
C ALA A 32 9.09 -5.36 -1.35
N GLY A 33 9.77 -5.70 -2.45
CA GLY A 33 9.16 -5.84 -3.78
C GLY A 33 8.89 -4.55 -4.53
N ILE A 34 9.25 -3.37 -4.00
CA ILE A 34 9.13 -2.10 -4.76
C ILE A 34 9.98 -2.14 -6.03
N GLU A 35 11.24 -2.56 -5.94
CA GLU A 35 12.11 -2.66 -7.14
C GLU A 35 11.56 -3.68 -8.16
N GLN A 36 10.96 -4.77 -7.70
CA GLN A 36 10.32 -5.75 -8.59
C GLN A 36 9.11 -5.12 -9.32
N SER A 37 8.38 -4.22 -8.67
CA SER A 37 7.22 -3.54 -9.24
C SER A 37 7.57 -2.33 -10.11
N LEU A 38 8.56 -1.52 -9.73
CA LEU A 38 8.91 -0.25 -10.40
C LEU A 38 10.14 -0.35 -11.30
N GLY A 39 10.88 -1.46 -11.19
CA GLY A 39 12.15 -1.70 -11.85
C GLY A 39 13.34 -1.09 -11.11
N LYS A 40 14.54 -1.40 -11.60
CA LYS A 40 15.80 -0.86 -11.09
C LYS A 40 15.84 0.67 -11.17
N ASN A 41 16.58 1.27 -10.25
CA ASN A 41 16.82 2.72 -10.17
C ASN A 41 15.54 3.56 -10.14
N TYR A 42 14.45 3.02 -9.59
CA TYR A 42 13.15 3.68 -9.54
C TYR A 42 13.22 5.04 -8.83
N LEU A 43 14.06 5.18 -7.79
CA LEU A 43 14.24 6.43 -7.05
C LEU A 43 14.84 7.56 -7.89
N GLU A 44 15.77 7.25 -8.79
CA GLU A 44 16.37 8.25 -9.68
C GLU A 44 15.38 8.62 -10.79
N ARG A 45 14.74 7.60 -11.38
CA ARG A 45 13.76 7.78 -12.45
C ARG A 45 12.57 8.61 -11.98
N ILE A 46 12.02 8.32 -10.81
CA ILE A 46 10.85 9.05 -10.30
C ILE A 46 11.19 10.47 -9.88
N ARG A 47 12.39 10.73 -9.34
CA ARG A 47 12.85 12.10 -9.04
C ARG A 47 13.04 12.95 -10.29
N LYS A 48 13.45 12.32 -11.39
CA LYS A 48 13.64 13.01 -12.67
C LYS A 48 12.31 13.30 -13.36
N GLU A 49 11.42 12.30 -13.43
CA GLU A 49 10.19 12.34 -14.23
C GLU A 49 8.95 12.74 -13.41
N GLY A 50 9.06 12.81 -12.09
CA GLY A 50 7.96 13.06 -11.13
C GLY A 50 7.02 11.88 -10.91
N PHE A 51 7.03 10.89 -11.80
CA PHE A 51 6.18 9.70 -11.72
C PHE A 51 6.77 8.49 -12.46
N ILE A 52 6.23 7.30 -12.17
CA ILE A 52 6.47 6.05 -12.91
C ILE A 52 5.13 5.44 -13.29
N ASP A 53 4.94 5.16 -14.58
CA ASP A 53 3.83 4.35 -15.06
C ASP A 53 4.18 2.86 -14.94
N VAL A 54 3.43 2.16 -14.08
CA VAL A 54 3.51 0.72 -13.91
C VAL A 54 2.65 0.06 -14.98
N LYS A 55 3.24 -0.93 -15.65
CA LYS A 55 2.60 -1.70 -16.71
C LYS A 55 2.26 -3.10 -16.23
N THR A 56 1.20 -3.68 -16.79
CA THR A 56 0.85 -5.08 -16.59
C THR A 56 1.90 -5.99 -17.25
N ARG A 57 1.81 -7.30 -17.01
CA ARG A 57 2.65 -8.29 -17.71
C ARG A 57 2.52 -8.25 -19.23
N SER A 58 1.37 -7.83 -19.76
CA SER A 58 1.15 -7.66 -21.20
C SER A 58 1.66 -6.32 -21.73
N GLY A 59 2.24 -5.47 -20.88
CA GLY A 59 2.77 -4.16 -21.24
C GLY A 59 1.73 -3.04 -21.30
N SER A 60 0.45 -3.34 -21.04
CA SER A 60 -0.59 -2.31 -20.93
C SER A 60 -0.40 -1.46 -19.67
N PHE A 61 -0.83 -0.20 -19.71
CA PHE A 61 -0.84 0.66 -18.53
C PHE A 61 -1.67 0.03 -17.41
N SER A 62 -1.14 0.02 -16.18
CA SER A 62 -1.83 -0.47 -14.99
C SER A 62 -2.18 0.67 -14.04
N TYR A 63 -1.18 1.40 -13.56
CA TYR A 63 -1.34 2.54 -12.67
C TYR A 63 -0.10 3.44 -12.68
N ARG A 64 -0.22 4.65 -12.13
CA ARG A 64 0.87 5.61 -11.97
C ARG A 64 1.27 5.74 -10.50
N VAL A 65 2.56 5.75 -10.24
CA VAL A 65 3.14 6.07 -8.93
C VAL A 65 3.78 7.45 -9.02
N THR A 66 3.42 8.36 -8.13
CA THR A 66 4.04 9.69 -8.03
C THR A 66 5.19 9.66 -7.02
N GLU A 67 6.13 10.60 -7.12
CA GLU A 67 7.17 10.75 -6.10
C GLU A 67 6.57 10.89 -4.69
N GLU A 68 5.56 11.76 -4.54
CA GLU A 68 4.84 11.98 -3.28
C GLU A 68 4.30 10.67 -2.67
N SER A 69 3.51 9.91 -3.43
CA SER A 69 2.91 8.66 -2.95
C SER A 69 3.95 7.58 -2.65
N LEU A 70 5.06 7.55 -3.40
CA LEU A 70 6.17 6.64 -3.11
C LEU A 70 6.89 7.02 -1.80
N MET A 71 7.14 8.32 -1.58
CA MET A 71 7.83 8.78 -0.38
C MET A 71 6.99 8.59 0.88
N GLU A 72 5.66 8.75 0.78
CA GLU A 72 4.72 8.40 1.85
C GLU A 72 4.83 6.92 2.24
N VAL A 73 4.84 6.02 1.25
CA VAL A 73 4.99 4.57 1.48
C VAL A 73 6.36 4.24 2.09
N LEU A 74 7.44 4.82 1.58
CA LEU A 74 8.81 4.56 2.08
C LEU A 74 9.05 5.11 3.49
N GLY A 75 8.36 6.19 3.86
CA GLY A 75 8.39 6.78 5.19
C GLY A 75 7.53 6.04 6.22
N THR A 76 6.61 5.18 5.77
CA THR A 76 5.73 4.41 6.66
C THR A 76 6.48 3.26 7.32
N ASN A 77 6.60 3.30 8.64
CA ASN A 77 7.17 2.22 9.44
C ASN A 77 6.04 1.38 10.08
N LEU A 78 5.70 0.26 9.45
CA LEU A 78 4.63 -0.62 9.92
C LEU A 78 4.94 -1.26 11.28
N ASP A 79 6.20 -1.58 11.59
CA ASP A 79 6.57 -2.09 12.93
C ASP A 79 6.15 -1.12 14.02
N GLN A 80 6.50 0.17 13.85
CA GLN A 80 6.16 1.21 14.81
C GLN A 80 4.65 1.45 14.87
N ILE A 81 3.96 1.47 13.73
CA ILE A 81 2.50 1.68 13.69
C ILE A 81 1.79 0.52 14.38
N CYS A 82 2.13 -0.73 14.03
CA CYS A 82 1.53 -1.92 14.63
C CYS A 82 1.75 -1.97 16.14
N SER A 83 2.93 -1.56 16.64
CA SER A 83 3.19 -1.51 18.09
C SER A 83 2.35 -0.49 18.86
N ARG A 84 1.77 0.51 18.18
CA ARG A 84 0.93 1.56 18.77
C ARG A 84 -0.56 1.26 18.70
N ILE A 85 -0.97 0.22 17.98
CA ILE A 85 -2.37 -0.21 17.95
C ILE A 85 -2.71 -0.76 19.34
N ASP A 86 -3.82 -0.29 19.90
CA ASP A 86 -4.32 -0.78 21.18
C ASP A 86 -4.53 -2.30 21.11
N LYS A 87 -4.12 -3.03 22.14
CA LYS A 87 -4.31 -4.49 22.21
C LYS A 87 -5.78 -4.89 22.35
N GLU A 88 -6.61 -3.96 22.80
CA GLU A 88 -8.06 -4.10 22.91
C GLU A 88 -8.81 -3.57 21.67
N CYS A 89 -8.08 -3.17 20.61
CA CYS A 89 -8.65 -2.92 19.28
C CYS A 89 -9.33 -4.17 18.71
#